data_AF-A0A9D7T2V3-F1
#
_entry.id   AF-A0A9D7T2V3-F1
#
_cell.length_a   1.000
_cell.length_b   1.000
_cell.length_c   1.000
_cell.angle_alpha   90.00
_cell.angle_beta   90.00
_cell.angle_gamma   90.00
#
_symmetry.space_group_name_H-M   'P 1'
#
loop_
_entity.id
_entity.type
_entity.pdbx_description
1 polymer ?
#
loop_
_entity_poly.entity_id
_entity_poly.type
_entity_poly.pdbx_seq_one_letter_code
_entity_poly.pdbx_strand_id
1 'polypeptide(L)'
;MVVEGSLGMNMARTLLILFAIIILSIRVHADSWVTPTDDLQVFSGNGKFRFTALLPKRDNVAWPRHAIKAASKNKQDDSSRGDSCIGKLEVVGPKGDSTTLWMRPLVNSVTPLKVIVADSGKYVVTFDNWFGVGTDPIVIYNERGDLIRRHTLESLGLIKFTRGAAEYDIEDPLIDSSTASIYWQSNAIVQLSEDQQFLLARLYWGYTFSVRLSDGIVSIDCERYHAQLRKKMEEKIMAGFLSPDARSHRVAAILAGYSGDKNYIPALRPLLLDKSFNISKTSINGRYDHSARNYEIREAAVSALKR
;
A
#
# COMPACT_ATOMS: atom_id res chain seq x y z
N MET A 1 -3.89 -2.31 -72.26
CA MET A 1 -2.68 -2.43 -71.43
C MET A 1 -3.04 -1.80 -70.08
N VAL A 2 -3.49 -2.63 -69.14
CA VAL A 2 -4.08 -2.18 -67.86
C VAL A 2 -2.97 -2.15 -66.81
N VAL A 3 -2.60 -0.96 -66.36
CA VAL A 3 -1.62 -0.74 -65.30
C VAL A 3 -2.38 -0.25 -64.06
N GLU A 4 -3.21 -1.12 -63.50
CA GLU A 4 -3.87 -0.92 -62.21
C GLU A 4 -3.39 -2.04 -61.27
N GLY A 5 -2.34 -1.79 -60.50
CA GLY A 5 -1.82 -2.81 -59.58
C GLY A 5 -0.77 -2.37 -58.57
N SER A 6 -0.20 -1.16 -58.69
CA SER A 6 0.93 -0.75 -57.85
C SER A 6 0.55 0.13 -56.64
N LEU A 7 -0.58 0.83 -56.68
CA LEU A 7 -0.93 1.80 -55.62
C LEU A 7 -1.34 1.14 -54.30
N GLY A 8 -2.08 0.03 -54.34
CA GLY A 8 -2.62 -0.61 -53.12
C GLY A 8 -1.56 -1.28 -52.24
N MET A 9 -0.48 -1.79 -52.83
CA MET A 9 0.55 -2.52 -52.10
C MET A 9 1.45 -1.59 -51.25
N ASN A 10 1.61 -0.33 -51.65
CA ASN A 10 2.39 0.65 -50.89
C ASN A 10 1.62 1.15 -49.66
N MET A 11 0.30 1.35 -49.77
CA MET A 11 -0.54 1.81 -48.65
C MET A 11 -0.61 0.77 -47.52
N ALA A 12 -0.76 -0.51 -47.85
CA ALA A 12 -0.78 -1.58 -46.85
C ALA A 12 0.55 -1.68 -46.08
N ARG A 13 1.70 -1.53 -46.77
CA ARG A 13 3.02 -1.51 -46.14
C ARG A 13 3.21 -0.31 -45.21
N THR A 14 2.79 0.87 -45.63
CA THR A 14 2.86 2.09 -44.80
C THR A 14 2.01 1.96 -43.53
N LEU A 15 0.80 1.41 -43.63
CA LEU A 15 -0.06 1.19 -42.46
C LEU A 15 0.53 0.15 -41.49
N LEU A 16 1.15 -0.91 -42.01
CA LEU A 16 1.83 -1.93 -41.19
C LEU A 16 3.03 -1.35 -40.44
N ILE A 17 3.82 -0.48 -41.09
CA ILE A 17 4.96 0.20 -40.47
C ILE A 17 4.47 1.16 -39.37
N LEU A 18 3.44 1.97 -39.64
CA LEU A 18 2.86 2.87 -38.64
C LEU A 18 2.29 2.10 -37.44
N PHE A 19 1.59 0.99 -37.69
CA PHE A 19 1.07 0.12 -36.63
C PHE A 19 2.19 -0.50 -35.79
N ALA A 20 3.28 -0.97 -36.43
CA ALA A 20 4.45 -1.49 -35.72
C ALA A 20 5.14 -0.41 -34.86
N ILE A 21 5.27 0.82 -35.36
CA ILE A 21 5.83 1.96 -34.61
C ILE A 21 4.95 2.29 -33.40
N ILE A 22 3.63 2.28 -33.56
CA ILE A 22 2.69 2.52 -32.45
C ILE A 22 2.82 1.43 -31.38
N ILE A 23 2.90 0.14 -31.76
CA ILE A 23 3.08 -0.97 -30.82
C ILE A 23 4.43 -0.88 -30.09
N LEU A 24 5.51 -0.56 -30.80
CA LEU A 24 6.85 -0.41 -30.22
C LEU A 24 6.97 0.80 -29.29
N SER A 25 6.08 1.79 -29.41
CA SER A 25 6.07 3.00 -28.58
C SER A 25 5.36 2.82 -27.23
N ILE A 26 4.69 1.67 -27.00
CA ILE A 26 4.04 1.38 -25.72
C ILE A 26 5.11 1.00 -24.71
N ARG A 27 5.70 2.01 -24.04
CA ARG A 27 6.54 1.79 -22.85
C ARG A 27 5.67 1.26 -21.72
N VAL A 28 5.61 -0.05 -21.56
CA VAL A 28 5.08 -0.66 -20.35
C VAL A 28 6.01 -0.29 -19.20
N HIS A 29 5.59 0.67 -18.38
CA HIS A 29 6.28 0.96 -17.13
C HIS A 29 5.93 -0.17 -16.18
N ALA A 30 6.83 -1.16 -16.10
CA ALA A 30 6.81 -2.09 -14.99
C ALA A 30 7.10 -1.30 -13.71
N ASP A 31 6.37 -1.61 -12.64
CA ASP A 31 6.60 -1.01 -11.33
C ASP A 31 8.09 -1.17 -10.96
N SER A 32 8.81 -0.05 -10.89
CA SER A 32 10.21 -0.06 -10.47
C SER A 32 10.25 -0.10 -8.94
N TRP A 33 10.55 -1.27 -8.41
CA TRP A 33 10.76 -1.48 -6.99
C TRP A 33 12.23 -1.23 -6.67
N VAL A 34 12.53 -0.49 -5.59
CA VAL A 34 13.90 -0.43 -5.05
C VAL A 34 14.32 -1.85 -4.71
N THR A 35 15.48 -2.32 -5.14
CA THR A 35 15.89 -3.67 -4.77
C THR A 35 15.96 -3.76 -3.24
N PRO A 36 15.37 -4.78 -2.59
CA PRO A 36 15.55 -4.98 -1.17
C PRO A 36 17.01 -5.43 -0.97
N THR A 37 17.92 -4.47 -0.87
CA THR A 37 19.37 -4.71 -0.76
C THR A 37 19.81 -4.89 0.67
N ASP A 38 19.02 -4.44 1.63
CA ASP A 38 19.37 -4.40 3.04
C ASP A 38 18.28 -5.03 3.91
N ASP A 39 18.70 -5.57 5.06
CA ASP A 39 17.80 -6.07 6.08
C ASP A 39 16.91 -4.92 6.60
N LEU A 40 15.59 -5.13 6.64
CA LEU A 40 14.68 -4.13 7.18
C LEU A 40 14.79 -4.13 8.72
N GLN A 41 15.29 -3.05 9.28
CA GLN A 41 15.39 -2.85 10.72
C GLN A 41 14.38 -1.81 11.21
N VAL A 42 13.59 -2.18 12.22
CA VAL A 42 12.57 -1.31 12.82
C VAL A 42 12.65 -1.38 14.34
N PHE A 43 12.71 -0.22 14.98
CA PHE A 43 12.66 -0.11 16.44
C PHE A 43 11.22 0.10 16.92
N SER A 44 10.92 -0.36 18.14
CA SER A 44 9.72 0.07 18.87
C SER A 44 9.77 1.57 19.16
N GLY A 45 8.61 2.18 19.44
CA GLY A 45 8.51 3.61 19.74
C GLY A 45 9.34 4.05 20.96
N ASN A 46 9.54 3.16 21.93
CA ASN A 46 10.40 3.39 23.09
C ASN A 46 11.88 3.00 22.87
N GLY A 47 12.25 2.50 21.68
CA GLY A 47 13.61 2.11 21.32
C GLY A 47 14.15 0.85 22.03
N LYS A 48 13.38 0.21 22.92
CA LYS A 48 13.82 -0.96 23.70
C LYS A 48 13.83 -2.27 22.91
N PHE A 49 13.08 -2.33 21.82
CA PHE A 49 12.99 -3.52 20.98
C PHE A 49 13.39 -3.18 19.55
N ARG A 50 14.11 -4.10 18.91
CA ARG A 50 14.48 -4.01 17.50
C ARG A 50 14.01 -5.27 16.79
N PHE A 51 13.26 -5.08 15.72
CA PHE A 51 12.93 -6.13 14.78
C PHE A 51 13.78 -6.00 13.52
N THR A 52 14.31 -7.12 13.05
CA THR A 52 15.05 -7.23 11.80
C THR A 52 14.42 -8.30 10.92
N ALA A 53 13.99 -7.91 9.71
CA ALA A 53 13.63 -8.86 8.65
C ALA A 53 14.87 -9.13 7.81
N LEU A 54 15.43 -10.32 8.00
CA LEU A 54 16.61 -10.84 7.32
C LEU A 54 16.17 -11.49 6.01
N LEU A 55 16.74 -11.04 4.90
CA LEU A 55 16.57 -11.72 3.63
C LEU A 55 17.35 -13.04 3.66
N PRO A 56 16.80 -14.13 3.10
CA PRO A 56 17.58 -15.35 2.92
C PRO A 56 18.83 -15.03 2.08
N LYS A 57 20.02 -15.33 2.62
CA LYS A 57 21.27 -15.21 1.88
C LYS A 57 21.21 -16.15 0.68
N ARG A 58 20.98 -15.59 -0.50
CA ARG A 58 21.13 -16.31 -1.77
C ARG A 58 22.43 -15.90 -2.39
N ASP A 59 23.34 -16.86 -2.46
CA ASP A 59 24.60 -16.73 -3.18
C ASP A 59 24.27 -16.55 -4.68
N ASN A 60 24.40 -15.32 -5.18
CA ASN A 60 24.48 -14.99 -6.62
C ASN A 60 23.26 -15.16 -7.54
N VAL A 61 22.00 -15.15 -7.08
CA VAL A 61 20.86 -15.28 -8.01
C VAL A 61 19.96 -14.05 -8.02
N ALA A 62 19.96 -13.36 -9.17
CA ALA A 62 18.93 -12.40 -9.56
C ALA A 62 17.54 -12.89 -9.10
N TRP A 63 16.89 -12.13 -8.21
CA TRP A 63 15.59 -12.48 -7.61
C TRP A 63 14.66 -13.05 -8.69
N PRO A 64 14.36 -14.36 -8.69
CA PRO A 64 13.73 -14.96 -9.85
C PRO A 64 12.27 -14.54 -9.85
N ARG A 65 11.81 -13.95 -10.97
CA ARG A 65 10.39 -13.71 -11.28
C ARG A 65 9.50 -14.95 -11.05
N HIS A 66 10.10 -16.14 -10.94
CA HIS A 66 9.45 -17.42 -10.66
C HIS A 66 9.00 -17.60 -9.19
N ALA A 67 9.70 -17.00 -8.22
CA ALA A 67 9.30 -17.08 -6.81
C ALA A 67 7.97 -16.33 -6.55
N ILE A 68 7.69 -15.28 -7.32
CA ILE A 68 6.42 -14.53 -7.30
C ILE A 68 5.25 -15.44 -7.78
N LYS A 69 5.46 -16.28 -8.80
CA LYS A 69 4.44 -17.23 -9.29
C LYS A 69 4.20 -18.41 -8.35
N ALA A 70 5.19 -18.78 -7.53
CA ALA A 70 5.05 -19.85 -6.54
C ALA A 70 4.29 -19.37 -5.29
N ALA A 71 4.53 -18.13 -4.84
CA ALA A 71 3.85 -17.54 -3.68
C ALA A 71 2.33 -17.41 -3.86
N SER A 72 1.82 -17.28 -5.10
CA SER A 72 0.38 -17.10 -5.35
C SER A 72 -0.43 -18.40 -5.41
N LYS A 73 0.20 -19.58 -5.44
CA LYS A 73 -0.51 -20.86 -5.69
C LYS A 73 -0.75 -21.75 -4.47
N ASN A 74 -0.05 -21.57 -3.35
CA ASN A 74 -0.25 -22.43 -2.18
C ASN A 74 -0.95 -21.69 -1.02
N LYS A 75 -2.21 -22.06 -0.80
CA LYS A 75 -2.96 -21.78 0.42
C LYS A 75 -2.35 -22.60 1.56
N GLN A 76 -1.86 -21.88 2.57
CA GLN A 76 -1.61 -22.32 3.95
C GLN A 76 -0.38 -23.23 4.17
N ASP A 77 0.52 -22.76 5.06
CA ASP A 77 1.62 -23.50 5.71
C ASP A 77 2.77 -24.08 4.89
N ASP A 78 3.55 -23.24 4.19
CA ASP A 78 4.86 -23.69 3.67
C ASP A 78 6.03 -22.82 4.16
N SER A 79 6.03 -22.50 5.47
CA SER A 79 7.21 -21.96 6.15
C SER A 79 8.39 -22.95 6.19
N SER A 80 8.18 -24.19 5.73
CA SER A 80 9.18 -25.26 5.59
C SER A 80 10.12 -25.08 4.40
N ARG A 81 9.79 -24.24 3.41
CA ARG A 81 10.73 -23.90 2.35
C ARG A 81 11.72 -22.89 2.90
N GLY A 82 13.00 -23.27 3.00
CA GLY A 82 14.13 -22.46 3.48
C GLY A 82 14.45 -21.19 2.67
N ASP A 83 13.47 -20.67 1.96
CA ASP A 83 13.50 -19.46 1.12
C ASP A 83 12.66 -18.32 1.72
N SER A 84 12.09 -18.48 2.91
CA SER A 84 11.28 -17.46 3.58
C SER A 84 12.14 -16.40 4.27
N CYS A 85 11.60 -15.19 4.38
CA CYS A 85 12.17 -14.12 5.18
C CYS A 85 12.33 -14.60 6.63
N ILE A 86 13.47 -14.32 7.28
CA ILE A 86 13.63 -14.61 8.71
C ILE A 86 13.38 -13.34 9.50
N GLY A 87 12.40 -13.36 10.40
CA GLY A 87 12.19 -12.31 11.37
C GLY A 87 13.02 -12.56 12.62
N LYS A 88 13.65 -11.52 13.15
CA LYS A 88 14.42 -11.56 14.38
C LYS A 88 13.97 -10.40 15.28
N LEU A 89 13.51 -10.70 16.49
CA LEU A 89 13.20 -9.69 17.51
C LEU A 89 14.27 -9.71 18.61
N GLU A 90 14.74 -8.53 18.98
CA GLU A 90 15.77 -8.33 19.99
C GLU A 90 15.35 -7.29 21.03
N VAL A 91 15.77 -7.47 22.28
CA VAL A 91 15.79 -6.42 23.30
C VAL A 91 17.11 -5.67 23.17
N VAL A 92 17.04 -4.34 23.13
CA VAL A 92 18.19 -3.45 23.07
C VAL A 92 18.50 -2.92 24.47
N GLY A 93 19.68 -3.24 24.97
CA GLY A 93 20.21 -2.80 26.24
C GLY A 93 20.70 -1.35 26.20
N PRO A 94 20.92 -0.73 27.37
CA PRO A 94 21.33 0.68 27.47
C PRO A 94 22.72 0.96 26.87
N LYS A 95 23.56 -0.07 26.69
CA LYS A 95 24.90 0.07 26.09
C LYS A 95 24.90 -0.24 24.59
N GLY A 96 23.73 -0.45 23.99
CA GLY A 96 23.58 -0.86 22.58
C GLY A 96 23.80 -2.36 22.33
N ASP A 97 24.07 -3.13 23.39
CA ASP A 97 24.04 -4.59 23.35
C ASP A 97 22.61 -5.09 23.05
N SER A 98 22.46 -6.21 22.34
CA SER A 98 21.15 -6.75 22.01
C SER A 98 21.03 -8.22 22.35
N THR A 99 19.92 -8.61 22.96
CA THR A 99 19.58 -10.01 23.26
C THR A 99 18.44 -10.45 22.35
N THR A 100 18.65 -11.54 21.61
CA THR A 100 17.61 -12.11 20.74
C THR A 100 16.51 -12.76 21.58
N LEU A 101 15.27 -12.32 21.39
CA LEU A 101 14.08 -12.94 21.98
C LEU A 101 13.60 -14.12 21.15
N TRP A 102 13.52 -13.93 19.83
CA TRP A 102 13.19 -14.98 18.89
C TRP A 102 13.73 -14.68 17.50
N MET A 103 13.91 -15.74 16.73
CA MET A 103 14.29 -15.69 15.32
C MET A 103 13.55 -16.82 14.59
N ARG A 104 12.68 -16.49 13.63
CA ARG A 104 11.81 -17.48 12.96
C ARG A 104 11.50 -17.10 11.52
N PRO A 105 11.20 -18.08 10.65
CA PRO A 105 10.57 -17.84 9.36
C PRO A 105 9.29 -17.00 9.49
N LEU A 106 9.17 -15.96 8.67
CA LEU A 106 7.94 -15.18 8.54
C LEU A 106 7.02 -15.82 7.50
N VAL A 107 5.72 -15.56 7.65
CA VAL A 107 4.71 -15.82 6.61
C VAL A 107 5.02 -15.03 5.35
N ASN A 108 5.58 -13.82 5.51
CA ASN A 108 6.04 -12.97 4.41
C ASN A 108 7.17 -13.67 3.66
N SER A 109 6.91 -14.07 2.41
CA SER A 109 7.84 -14.90 1.63
C SER A 109 9.10 -14.16 1.13
N VAL A 110 9.13 -12.82 1.21
CA VAL A 110 10.25 -12.00 0.70
C VAL A 110 10.82 -11.11 1.80
N THR A 111 10.29 -9.91 1.95
CA THR A 111 10.53 -8.99 3.06
C THR A 111 9.24 -8.20 3.22
N PRO A 112 8.77 -7.96 4.45
CA PRO A 112 7.62 -7.11 4.66
C PRO A 112 7.93 -5.68 4.22
N LEU A 113 6.95 -4.97 3.65
CA LEU A 113 7.14 -3.57 3.24
C LEU A 113 7.22 -2.63 4.45
N LYS A 114 6.52 -2.99 5.53
CA LYS A 114 6.49 -2.24 6.77
C LYS A 114 6.38 -3.20 7.94
N VAL A 115 6.93 -2.80 9.08
CA VAL A 115 6.78 -3.51 10.36
C VAL A 115 6.43 -2.49 11.43
N ILE A 116 5.65 -2.90 12.42
CA ILE A 116 5.42 -2.18 13.67
C ILE A 116 5.73 -3.12 14.84
N VAL A 117 6.51 -2.64 15.80
CA VAL A 117 6.89 -3.38 17.01
C VAL A 117 6.24 -2.69 18.21
N ALA A 118 5.49 -3.44 19.02
CA ALA A 118 4.94 -2.90 20.26
C ALA A 118 6.06 -2.56 21.26
N ASP A 119 5.86 -1.51 22.05
CA ASP A 119 6.82 -1.05 23.07
C ASP A 119 7.01 -2.04 24.22
N SER A 120 6.09 -2.98 24.37
CA SER A 120 6.21 -4.12 25.29
C SER A 120 7.02 -5.28 24.71
N GLY A 121 7.31 -5.28 23.41
CA GLY A 121 7.84 -6.43 22.67
C GLY A 121 6.83 -7.57 22.50
N LYS A 122 5.57 -7.39 22.95
CA LYS A 122 4.56 -8.45 22.95
C LYS A 122 4.04 -8.80 21.55
N TYR A 123 4.07 -7.84 20.65
CA TYR A 123 3.52 -7.98 19.31
C TYR A 123 4.48 -7.42 18.27
N VAL A 124 4.61 -8.15 17.16
CA VAL A 124 5.20 -7.67 15.91
C VAL A 124 4.15 -7.79 14.82
N VAL A 125 3.89 -6.69 14.12
CA VAL A 125 2.95 -6.64 13.01
C VAL A 125 3.72 -6.34 11.73
N THR A 126 3.65 -7.24 10.75
CA THR A 126 4.23 -7.04 9.43
C THR A 126 3.16 -6.71 8.40
N PHE A 127 3.55 -6.01 7.35
CA PHE A 127 2.65 -5.47 6.35
C PHE A 127 3.15 -5.71 4.94
N ASP A 128 2.29 -6.34 4.14
CA ASP A 128 2.49 -6.64 2.73
C ASP A 128 3.79 -7.41 2.44
N ASN A 129 3.98 -7.80 1.19
CA ASN A 129 5.26 -8.35 0.74
C ASN A 129 5.89 -7.43 -0.29
N TRP A 130 7.21 -7.38 -0.27
CA TRP A 130 7.96 -6.94 -1.42
C TRP A 130 7.55 -7.77 -2.67
N PHE A 131 7.29 -7.10 -3.81
CA PHE A 131 6.70 -7.70 -5.02
C PHE A 131 5.32 -8.38 -4.85
N GLY A 132 4.57 -8.07 -3.79
CA GLY A 132 3.27 -8.68 -3.52
C GLY A 132 2.43 -7.87 -2.55
N VAL A 133 2.15 -6.60 -2.89
CA VAL A 133 1.28 -5.74 -2.07
C VAL A 133 -0.15 -6.26 -2.13
N GLY A 134 -0.79 -6.41 -0.97
CA GLY A 134 -2.12 -6.96 -0.82
C GLY A 134 -2.18 -8.48 -0.68
N THR A 135 -1.07 -9.20 -0.84
CA THR A 135 -1.04 -10.66 -0.63
C THR A 135 -1.08 -11.03 0.85
N ASP A 136 -0.27 -10.33 1.66
CA ASP A 136 -0.21 -10.48 3.12
C ASP A 136 -0.36 -9.11 3.79
N PRO A 137 -1.54 -8.47 3.67
CA PRO A 137 -1.75 -7.10 4.11
C PRO A 137 -1.34 -6.90 5.56
N ILE A 138 -1.71 -7.82 6.46
CA ILE A 138 -1.37 -7.76 7.89
C ILE A 138 -1.05 -9.17 8.37
N VAL A 139 0.11 -9.34 9.01
CA VAL A 139 0.46 -10.56 9.76
C VAL A 139 0.89 -10.18 11.17
N ILE A 140 0.39 -10.90 12.17
CA ILE A 140 0.59 -10.61 13.60
C ILE A 140 1.32 -11.79 14.24
N TYR A 141 2.41 -11.47 14.94
CA TYR A 141 3.21 -12.43 15.70
C TYR A 141 3.22 -12.04 17.19
N ASN A 142 3.29 -13.04 18.06
CA ASN A 142 3.42 -12.86 19.51
C ASN A 142 4.89 -12.63 19.93
N GLU A 143 5.13 -12.51 21.24
CA GLU A 143 6.46 -12.29 21.83
C GLU A 143 7.45 -13.45 21.64
N ARG A 144 6.98 -14.60 21.16
CA ARG A 144 7.78 -15.81 20.87
C ARG A 144 8.01 -16.02 19.37
N GLY A 145 7.46 -15.12 18.55
CA GLY A 145 7.46 -15.23 17.09
C GLY A 145 6.45 -16.24 16.54
N ASP A 146 5.51 -16.73 17.35
CA ASP A 146 4.42 -17.57 16.85
C ASP A 146 3.40 -16.71 16.10
N LEU A 147 2.85 -17.25 15.01
CA LEU A 147 1.79 -16.61 14.24
C LEU A 147 0.50 -16.55 15.07
N ILE A 148 0.00 -15.35 15.33
CA ILE A 148 -1.34 -15.13 15.90
C ILE A 148 -2.38 -15.14 14.78
N ARG A 149 -2.15 -14.31 13.75
CA ARG A 149 -3.13 -14.14 12.66
C ARG A 149 -2.45 -13.67 11.37
N ARG A 150 -2.93 -14.20 10.26
CA ARG A 150 -2.68 -13.71 8.90
C ARG A 150 -3.98 -13.16 8.34
N HIS A 151 -3.99 -11.91 7.89
CA HIS A 151 -5.15 -11.30 7.24
C HIS A 151 -5.00 -11.29 5.73
N THR A 152 -6.14 -11.37 5.04
CA THR A 152 -6.29 -11.13 3.61
C THR A 152 -7.06 -9.83 3.42
N LEU A 153 -7.10 -9.27 2.20
CA LEU A 153 -7.94 -8.11 1.92
C LEU A 153 -9.42 -8.40 2.20
N GLU A 154 -9.87 -9.63 1.98
CA GLU A 154 -11.23 -10.06 2.29
C GLU A 154 -11.51 -10.04 3.79
N SER A 155 -10.61 -10.60 4.62
CA SER A 155 -10.83 -10.60 6.08
C SER A 155 -10.74 -9.21 6.73
N LEU A 156 -10.16 -8.24 6.02
CA LEU A 156 -10.16 -6.83 6.39
C LEU A 156 -11.39 -6.06 5.84
N GLY A 157 -12.26 -6.72 5.08
CA GLY A 157 -13.40 -6.09 4.41
C GLY A 157 -13.02 -5.16 3.25
N LEU A 158 -11.79 -5.29 2.74
CA LEU A 158 -11.22 -4.41 1.72
C LEU A 158 -11.41 -4.90 0.29
N ILE A 159 -11.68 -6.20 0.10
CA ILE A 159 -11.77 -6.79 -1.26
C ILE A 159 -12.83 -6.10 -2.13
N LYS A 160 -13.94 -5.67 -1.53
CA LYS A 160 -15.00 -4.93 -2.23
C LYS A 160 -14.52 -3.59 -2.80
N PHE A 161 -13.44 -3.00 -2.30
CA PHE A 161 -12.91 -1.73 -2.82
C PHE A 161 -11.86 -1.92 -3.93
N THR A 162 -11.61 -3.16 -4.35
CA THR A 162 -10.63 -3.48 -5.39
C THR A 162 -11.28 -3.59 -6.76
N ARG A 163 -10.49 -3.33 -7.81
CA ARG A 163 -10.94 -3.46 -9.20
C ARG A 163 -11.30 -4.91 -9.52
N GLY A 164 -12.46 -5.14 -10.14
CA GLY A 164 -12.88 -6.47 -10.57
C GLY A 164 -13.62 -7.28 -9.50
N ALA A 165 -13.99 -6.66 -8.38
CA ALA A 165 -15.03 -7.17 -7.49
C ALA A 165 -16.39 -7.09 -8.22
N ALA A 166 -16.57 -7.93 -9.25
CA ALA A 166 -17.71 -7.92 -10.18
C ALA A 166 -19.06 -8.06 -9.48
N GLU A 167 -19.06 -8.61 -8.27
CA GLU A 167 -20.24 -8.73 -7.41
C GLU A 167 -20.75 -7.37 -6.90
N TYR A 168 -19.91 -6.34 -6.82
CA TYR A 168 -20.25 -5.09 -6.12
C TYR A 168 -20.58 -3.90 -7.03
N ASP A 169 -20.47 -4.05 -8.36
CA ASP A 169 -20.77 -3.00 -9.36
C ASP A 169 -20.23 -1.60 -8.99
N ILE A 170 -18.99 -1.56 -8.48
CA ILE A 170 -18.34 -0.31 -8.09
C ILE A 170 -17.67 0.29 -9.33
N GLU A 171 -18.24 1.38 -9.84
CA GLU A 171 -17.74 2.11 -11.01
C GLU A 171 -16.32 2.68 -10.80
N ASP A 172 -16.00 3.10 -9.58
CA ASP A 172 -14.73 3.74 -9.22
C ASP A 172 -14.07 3.01 -8.02
N PRO A 173 -13.14 2.05 -8.25
CA PRO A 173 -12.46 1.36 -7.17
C PRO A 173 -11.60 2.33 -6.34
N LEU A 174 -11.75 2.28 -5.00
CA LEU A 174 -11.00 3.14 -4.08
C LEU A 174 -9.58 2.62 -3.79
N ILE A 175 -9.30 1.36 -4.11
CA ILE A 175 -7.96 0.78 -3.98
C ILE A 175 -7.32 0.65 -5.35
N ASP A 176 -6.25 1.42 -5.54
CA ASP A 176 -5.38 1.27 -6.71
C ASP A 176 -4.74 -0.12 -6.75
N SER A 177 -4.65 -0.68 -7.94
CA SER A 177 -3.98 -1.95 -8.19
C SER A 177 -3.18 -1.93 -9.49
N SER A 178 -2.03 -2.58 -9.51
CA SER A 178 -1.35 -2.99 -10.74
C SER A 178 -1.65 -4.46 -11.05
N THR A 179 -1.05 -5.01 -12.11
CA THR A 179 -1.23 -6.42 -12.48
C THR A 179 -0.88 -7.41 -11.36
N ALA A 180 -0.01 -7.01 -10.41
CA ALA A 180 0.52 -7.89 -9.38
C ALA A 180 0.48 -7.28 -7.97
N SER A 181 -0.20 -6.14 -7.76
CA SER A 181 -0.17 -5.44 -6.47
C SER A 181 -1.46 -4.68 -6.22
N ILE A 182 -1.90 -4.67 -4.96
CA ILE A 182 -3.08 -3.95 -4.48
C ILE A 182 -2.64 -3.00 -3.38
N TYR A 183 -2.61 -1.70 -3.67
CA TYR A 183 -1.98 -0.67 -2.85
C TYR A 183 -2.92 -0.12 -1.75
N TRP A 184 -3.50 -1.03 -0.96
CA TRP A 184 -4.53 -0.69 0.02
C TRP A 184 -4.05 0.28 1.14
N GLN A 185 -2.75 0.29 1.45
CA GLN A 185 -2.16 1.20 2.44
C GLN A 185 -1.77 2.57 1.88
N SER A 186 -1.98 2.83 0.58
CA SER A 186 -1.59 4.09 -0.03
C SER A 186 -2.21 5.25 0.76
N ASN A 187 -1.36 6.12 1.32
CA ASN A 187 -1.75 7.25 2.16
C ASN A 187 -2.50 6.94 3.46
N ALA A 188 -2.67 5.66 3.82
CA ALA A 188 -3.31 5.25 5.05
C ALA A 188 -2.55 5.74 6.30
N ILE A 189 -3.27 5.81 7.41
CA ILE A 189 -2.72 5.97 8.76
C ILE A 189 -2.85 4.62 9.44
N VAL A 190 -1.72 4.02 9.80
CA VAL A 190 -1.66 2.70 10.43
C VAL A 190 -0.71 2.78 11.62
N GLN A 191 -1.23 2.50 12.82
CA GLN A 191 -0.51 2.62 14.09
C GLN A 191 -1.07 1.66 15.15
N LEU A 192 -0.36 1.49 16.26
CA LEU A 192 -0.92 0.83 17.45
C LEU A 192 -1.78 1.80 18.25
N SER A 193 -2.77 1.28 18.97
CA SER A 193 -3.45 2.01 20.03
C SER A 193 -2.49 2.34 21.18
N GLU A 194 -2.85 3.32 22.01
CA GLU A 194 -2.05 3.74 23.18
C GLU A 194 -1.73 2.58 24.15
N ASP A 195 -2.69 1.67 24.36
CA ASP A 195 -2.50 0.46 25.18
C ASP A 195 -1.82 -0.71 24.42
N GLN A 196 -1.52 -0.50 23.13
CA GLN A 196 -0.91 -1.44 22.21
C GLN A 196 -1.60 -2.81 22.16
N GLN A 197 -2.92 -2.84 22.41
CA GLN A 197 -3.74 -4.04 22.25
C GLN A 197 -4.40 -4.12 20.87
N PHE A 198 -4.43 -3.02 20.12
CA PHE A 198 -5.06 -2.93 18.82
C PHE A 198 -4.11 -2.32 17.79
N LEU A 199 -4.15 -2.84 16.58
CA LEU A 199 -3.72 -2.14 15.39
C LEU A 199 -4.89 -1.29 14.89
N LEU A 200 -4.66 -0.01 14.64
CA LEU A 200 -5.63 0.94 14.14
C LEU A 200 -5.26 1.33 12.71
N ALA A 201 -6.22 1.29 11.80
CA ALA A 201 -6.05 1.70 10.43
C ALA A 201 -7.16 2.66 10.00
N ARG A 202 -6.77 3.78 9.38
CA ARG A 202 -7.65 4.68 8.64
C ARG A 202 -7.12 4.81 7.23
N LEU A 203 -7.92 4.39 6.25
CA LEU A 203 -7.61 4.53 4.84
C LEU A 203 -7.93 5.94 4.38
N TYR A 204 -7.32 6.37 3.27
CA TYR A 204 -7.37 7.78 2.87
C TYR A 204 -8.80 8.26 2.55
N TRP A 205 -9.68 7.35 2.11
CA TRP A 205 -11.10 7.62 1.85
C TRP A 205 -12.02 7.50 3.08
N GLY A 206 -11.43 7.40 4.28
CA GLY A 206 -12.16 7.42 5.54
C GLY A 206 -12.59 6.06 6.09
N TYR A 207 -12.41 4.96 5.35
CA TYR A 207 -12.66 3.62 5.89
C TYR A 207 -11.72 3.34 7.08
N THR A 208 -12.31 3.01 8.23
CA THR A 208 -11.59 2.72 9.47
C THR A 208 -11.81 1.27 9.88
N PHE A 209 -10.75 0.64 10.38
CA PHE A 209 -10.85 -0.64 11.04
C PHE A 209 -9.80 -0.74 12.16
N SER A 210 -10.06 -1.64 13.09
CA SER A 210 -9.12 -2.04 14.13
C SER A 210 -8.93 -3.55 14.10
N VAL A 211 -7.75 -4.01 14.50
CA VAL A 211 -7.43 -5.42 14.65
C VAL A 211 -6.91 -5.64 16.07
N ARG A 212 -7.60 -6.46 16.86
CA ARG A 212 -7.12 -6.82 18.19
C ARG A 212 -5.91 -7.75 18.06
N LEU A 213 -4.80 -7.41 18.69
CA LEU A 213 -3.53 -8.10 18.47
C LEU A 213 -3.46 -9.47 19.16
N SER A 214 -4.28 -9.71 20.18
CA SER A 214 -4.28 -10.98 20.92
C SER A 214 -4.86 -12.15 20.13
N ASP A 215 -5.83 -11.90 19.25
CA ASP A 215 -6.60 -12.92 18.53
C ASP A 215 -6.76 -12.62 17.03
N GLY A 216 -6.39 -11.42 16.57
CA GLY A 216 -6.54 -10.98 15.20
C GLY A 216 -7.99 -10.70 14.80
N ILE A 217 -8.90 -10.44 15.74
CA ILE A 217 -10.29 -10.08 15.39
C ILE A 217 -10.32 -8.68 14.81
N VAL A 218 -10.97 -8.54 13.65
CA VAL A 218 -11.19 -7.25 12.97
C VAL A 218 -12.50 -6.63 13.44
N SER A 219 -12.49 -5.32 13.70
CA SER A 219 -13.69 -4.53 13.94
C SER A 219 -13.68 -3.31 13.03
N ILE A 220 -14.71 -3.19 12.19
CA ILE A 220 -14.89 -2.09 11.23
C ILE A 220 -15.58 -0.94 11.95
N ASP A 221 -15.21 0.30 11.61
CA ASP A 221 -15.83 1.53 12.14
C ASP A 221 -15.83 1.63 13.67
N CYS A 222 -14.66 1.43 14.28
CA CYS A 222 -14.53 1.44 15.72
C CYS A 222 -14.44 2.90 16.25
N GLU A 223 -15.60 3.47 16.58
CA GLU A 223 -15.74 4.84 17.12
C GLU A 223 -14.80 5.12 18.29
N ARG A 224 -14.56 4.11 19.14
CA ARG A 224 -13.68 4.20 20.32
C ARG A 224 -12.29 4.76 19.98
N TYR A 225 -11.77 4.50 18.77
CA TYR A 225 -10.43 4.90 18.36
C TYR A 225 -10.41 6.08 17.39
N HIS A 226 -11.57 6.66 17.07
CA HIS A 226 -11.66 7.79 16.15
C HIS A 226 -10.88 9.00 16.64
N ALA A 227 -10.85 9.27 17.94
CA ALA A 227 -10.07 10.39 18.50
C ALA A 227 -8.56 10.23 18.25
N GLN A 228 -8.01 9.03 18.48
CA GLN A 228 -6.58 8.76 18.27
C GLN A 228 -6.20 8.83 16.79
N LEU A 229 -7.02 8.24 15.91
CA LEU A 229 -6.81 8.31 14.46
C LEU A 229 -6.99 9.73 13.91
N ARG A 230 -7.96 10.50 14.45
CA ARG A 230 -8.19 11.89 14.08
C ARG A 230 -6.99 12.76 14.42
N LYS A 231 -6.48 12.70 15.65
CA LYS A 231 -5.29 13.47 16.06
C LYS A 231 -4.11 13.22 15.11
N LYS A 232 -3.84 11.95 14.78
CA LYS A 232 -2.76 11.56 13.87
C LYS A 232 -3.01 11.99 12.42
N MET A 233 -4.26 12.02 12.00
CA MET A 233 -4.66 12.57 10.72
C MET A 233 -4.41 14.07 10.66
N GLU A 234 -4.78 14.82 11.70
CA GLU A 234 -4.54 16.26 11.80
C GLU A 234 -3.05 16.57 11.76
N GLU A 235 -2.21 15.83 12.51
CA GLU A 235 -0.75 15.93 12.46
C GLU A 235 -0.23 15.72 11.02
N LYS A 236 -0.72 14.69 10.33
CA LYS A 236 -0.31 14.35 8.94
C LYS A 236 -0.79 15.39 7.93
N ILE A 237 -1.98 15.94 8.10
CA ILE A 237 -2.52 17.02 7.27
C ILE A 237 -1.65 18.27 7.43
N MET A 238 -1.36 18.69 8.66
CA MET A 238 -0.57 19.88 8.94
C MET A 238 0.85 19.74 8.42
N ALA A 239 1.52 18.62 8.71
CA ALA A 239 2.86 18.34 8.19
C ALA A 239 2.87 18.30 6.65
N GLY A 240 1.84 17.69 6.06
CA GLY A 240 1.73 17.60 4.62
C GLY A 240 1.47 18.94 3.94
N PHE A 241 0.74 19.89 4.54
CA PHE A 241 0.57 21.26 4.00
C PHE A 241 1.79 22.17 4.19
N LEU A 242 2.71 21.81 5.08
CA LEU A 242 3.96 22.55 5.29
C LEU A 242 5.12 22.00 4.46
N SER A 243 4.94 20.84 3.81
CA SER A 243 5.99 20.14 3.08
C SER A 243 6.22 20.75 1.69
N PRO A 244 7.45 21.05 1.25
CA PRO A 244 7.69 21.55 -0.11
C PRO A 244 7.37 20.51 -1.20
N ASP A 245 7.16 19.23 -0.84
CA ASP A 245 6.83 18.16 -1.77
C ASP A 245 5.35 18.21 -2.20
N ALA A 246 5.13 18.37 -3.51
CA ALA A 246 3.80 18.43 -4.10
C ALA A 246 2.96 17.17 -3.81
N ARG A 247 3.60 16.00 -3.68
CA ARG A 247 2.89 14.76 -3.33
C ARG A 247 2.37 14.81 -1.89
N SER A 248 3.17 15.27 -0.95
CA SER A 248 2.79 15.46 0.46
C SER A 248 1.65 16.48 0.60
N HIS A 249 1.76 17.63 -0.08
CA HIS A 249 0.68 18.64 -0.19
C HIS A 249 -0.63 18.02 -0.67
N ARG A 250 -0.57 17.21 -1.73
CA ARG A 250 -1.73 16.52 -2.30
C ARG A 250 -2.37 15.56 -1.29
N VAL A 251 -1.55 14.77 -0.59
CA VAL A 251 -2.03 13.81 0.43
C VAL A 251 -2.69 14.55 1.60
N ALA A 252 -2.12 15.66 2.07
CA ALA A 252 -2.75 16.49 3.08
C ALA A 252 -4.10 17.02 2.62
N ALA A 253 -4.24 17.47 1.37
CA ALA A 253 -5.49 17.95 0.82
C ALA A 253 -6.58 16.85 0.79
N ILE A 254 -6.22 15.64 0.37
CA ILE A 254 -7.14 14.48 0.36
C ILE A 254 -7.61 14.19 1.79
N LEU A 255 -6.68 14.03 2.73
CA LEU A 255 -6.99 13.74 4.12
C LEU A 255 -7.83 14.85 4.77
N ALA A 256 -7.52 16.11 4.49
CA ALA A 256 -8.25 17.27 4.97
C ALA A 256 -9.70 17.27 4.48
N GLY A 257 -9.95 17.01 3.20
CA GLY A 257 -11.31 16.95 2.69
C GLY A 257 -12.11 15.77 3.29
N TYR A 258 -11.49 14.59 3.42
CA TYR A 258 -12.14 13.43 4.06
C TYR A 258 -12.28 13.55 5.58
N SER A 259 -11.57 14.48 6.23
CA SER A 259 -11.78 14.77 7.65
C SER A 259 -13.15 15.43 7.91
N GLY A 260 -13.70 16.13 6.92
CA GLY A 260 -14.91 16.94 7.07
C GLY A 260 -14.74 18.16 8.00
N ASP A 261 -13.51 18.49 8.41
CA ASP A 261 -13.23 19.62 9.29
C ASP A 261 -13.18 20.93 8.49
N LYS A 262 -14.06 21.86 8.83
CA LYS A 262 -14.19 23.17 8.16
C LYS A 262 -12.94 24.04 8.31
N ASN A 263 -12.10 23.78 9.31
CA ASN A 263 -10.86 24.51 9.53
C ASN A 263 -9.86 24.34 8.39
N TYR A 264 -9.98 23.28 7.58
CA TYR A 264 -9.13 23.07 6.42
C TYR A 264 -9.63 23.74 5.13
N ILE A 265 -10.85 24.29 5.10
CA ILE A 265 -11.40 24.95 3.91
C ILE A 265 -10.47 26.06 3.36
N PRO A 266 -9.87 26.94 4.18
CA PRO A 266 -8.94 27.95 3.66
C PRO A 266 -7.72 27.35 2.95
N ALA A 267 -7.19 26.22 3.44
CA ALA A 267 -6.06 25.53 2.83
C ALA A 267 -6.45 24.77 1.56
N LEU A 268 -7.69 24.24 1.49
CA LEU A 268 -8.21 23.53 0.32
C LEU A 268 -8.62 24.46 -0.82
N ARG A 269 -9.05 25.69 -0.52
CA ARG A 269 -9.61 26.62 -1.51
C ARG A 269 -8.63 26.96 -2.65
N PRO A 270 -7.34 27.26 -2.42
CA PRO A 270 -6.39 27.50 -3.52
C PRO A 270 -6.24 26.29 -4.44
N LEU A 271 -6.29 25.07 -3.90
CA LEU A 271 -6.15 23.83 -4.67
C LEU A 271 -7.33 23.58 -5.60
N LEU A 272 -8.54 24.01 -5.21
CA LEU A 272 -9.73 23.97 -6.05
C LEU A 272 -9.65 24.93 -7.26
N LEU A 273 -8.88 26.01 -7.13
CA LEU A 273 -8.70 27.01 -8.17
C LEU A 273 -7.52 26.70 -9.09
N ASP A 274 -6.59 25.87 -8.64
CA ASP A 274 -5.44 25.46 -9.42
C ASP A 274 -5.86 24.49 -10.54
N LYS A 275 -5.63 24.94 -11.79
CA LYS A 275 -5.97 24.18 -13.00
C LYS A 275 -5.21 22.85 -13.11
N SER A 276 -4.08 22.69 -12.45
CA SER A 276 -3.35 21.42 -12.40
C SER A 276 -4.13 20.32 -11.67
N PHE A 277 -5.07 20.70 -10.79
CA PHE A 277 -6.03 19.79 -10.13
C PHE A 277 -7.36 19.65 -10.91
N ASN A 278 -7.57 20.43 -11.98
CA ASN A 278 -8.76 20.37 -12.84
C ASN A 278 -8.64 19.36 -14.00
N ILE A 279 -7.93 18.26 -13.81
CA ILE A 279 -7.88 17.21 -14.85
C ILE A 279 -9.24 16.51 -14.85
N SER A 280 -10.04 16.77 -15.89
CA SER A 280 -11.32 16.08 -16.13
C SER A 280 -11.09 14.57 -16.28
N LYS A 281 -12.11 13.75 -15.99
CA LYS A 281 -12.19 12.32 -16.37
C LYS A 281 -12.18 12.18 -17.92
N THR A 282 -11.12 12.62 -18.59
CA THR A 282 -10.92 12.35 -20.01
C THR A 282 -10.30 10.98 -20.09
N SER A 283 -11.14 9.96 -20.28
CA SER A 283 -10.71 8.64 -20.69
C SER A 283 -9.89 8.81 -21.97
N ILE A 284 -8.59 8.58 -21.89
CA ILE A 284 -7.77 8.42 -23.09
C ILE A 284 -7.91 6.93 -23.45
N ASN A 285 -8.69 6.64 -24.49
CA ASN A 285 -8.91 5.30 -25.05
C ASN A 285 -9.55 4.26 -24.10
N GLY A 286 -10.51 4.66 -23.25
CA GLY A 286 -11.21 3.72 -22.35
C GLY A 286 -10.33 3.15 -21.22
N ARG A 287 -9.10 3.65 -21.07
CA ARG A 287 -8.26 3.40 -19.90
C ARG A 287 -8.31 4.63 -19.03
N TYR A 288 -8.75 4.43 -17.78
CA TYR A 288 -8.66 5.44 -16.74
C TYR A 288 -7.20 5.79 -16.52
N ASP A 289 -6.85 7.03 -16.82
CA ASP A 289 -5.58 7.61 -16.42
C ASP A 289 -5.61 7.82 -14.89
N HIS A 290 -4.49 7.56 -14.21
CA HIS A 290 -4.34 7.71 -12.76
C HIS A 290 -4.49 9.18 -12.29
N SER A 291 -4.81 10.10 -13.21
CA SER A 291 -5.33 11.44 -12.94
C SER A 291 -6.66 11.47 -12.18
N ALA A 292 -7.36 10.32 -12.02
CA ALA A 292 -8.50 10.15 -11.11
C ALA A 292 -8.24 10.63 -9.67
N ARG A 293 -6.99 10.59 -9.20
CA ARG A 293 -6.62 11.07 -7.86
C ARG A 293 -6.74 12.60 -7.67
N ASN A 294 -6.88 13.39 -8.74
CA ASN A 294 -7.17 14.84 -8.62
C ASN A 294 -8.66 15.10 -8.39
N TYR A 295 -9.52 14.20 -8.87
CA TYR A 295 -10.95 14.21 -8.60
C TYR A 295 -11.24 14.03 -7.11
N GLU A 296 -10.47 13.16 -6.44
CA GLU A 296 -10.59 12.91 -5.00
C GLU A 296 -10.40 14.16 -4.15
N ILE A 297 -9.47 15.06 -4.49
CA ILE A 297 -9.27 16.32 -3.75
C ILE A 297 -10.50 17.21 -3.89
N ARG A 298 -11.06 17.29 -5.10
CA ARG A 298 -12.23 18.12 -5.36
C ARG A 298 -13.47 17.54 -4.68
N GLU A 299 -13.71 16.24 -4.77
CA GLU A 299 -14.79 15.57 -4.04
C GLU A 299 -14.65 15.74 -2.53
N ALA A 300 -13.44 15.56 -2.00
CA ALA A 300 -13.18 15.71 -0.58
C ALA A 300 -13.40 17.17 -0.13
N ALA A 301 -12.96 18.16 -0.92
CA ALA A 301 -13.20 19.57 -0.62
C ALA A 301 -14.67 19.98 -0.82
N VAL A 302 -15.37 19.46 -1.83
CA VAL A 302 -16.81 19.67 -2.04
C VAL A 302 -17.61 19.04 -0.90
N SER A 303 -17.23 17.84 -0.45
CA SER A 303 -17.82 17.15 0.70
C SER A 303 -17.63 17.96 1.98
N ALA A 304 -16.42 18.51 2.20
CA ALA A 304 -16.13 19.40 3.33
C ALA A 304 -16.93 20.72 3.28
N LEU A 305 -17.24 21.24 2.08
CA LEU A 305 -18.08 22.44 1.90
C LEU A 305 -19.59 22.16 2.07
N LYS A 306 -20.05 20.92 1.87
CA LYS A 306 -21.45 20.52 1.99
C LYS A 306 -21.88 20.16 3.43
N ARG A 307 -20.94 19.78 4.29
CA ARG A 307 -21.15 19.53 5.73
C ARG A 307 -21.08 20.83 6.52
#